data_AF-A0A3P7L5M4-F1
#
_entry.id   AF-A0A3P7L5M4-F1
#
_cell.length_a   1.000
_cell.length_b   1.000
_cell.length_c   1.000
_cell.angle_alpha   90.00
_cell.angle_beta   90.00
_cell.angle_gamma   90.00
#
_symmetry.space_group_name_H-M   'P 1'
#
loop_
_entity.id
_entity.type
_entity.pdbx_description
1 polymer ?
#
loop_
_entity_poly.entity_id
_entity_poly.type
_entity_poly.pdbx_seq_one_letter_code
_entity_poly.pdbx_strand_id
1 'polypeptide(L)'
;MIGCAYGMNLGYPINPARDLGPRLLAYFIYGSEVFTYHNYYFWIPIIAPLIGGVFGAWLYHIFVGAHLPDDDDEILSDTSEEEQSDNENRRKAGGHKKDEPSSPRDSGASSSRSSKRRVAT
;
A
#
# COMPACT_ATOMS: atom_id res chain seq x y z
N MET A 1 24.68 -1.98 2.74
CA MET A 1 25.99 -2.60 2.46
C MET A 1 25.93 -4.12 2.66
N ILE A 2 25.07 -4.81 1.90
CA ILE A 2 24.88 -6.26 2.06
C ILE A 2 25.54 -7.02 0.90
N GLY A 3 25.46 -6.47 -0.32
CA GLY A 3 26.10 -7.01 -1.53
C GLY A 3 27.62 -6.87 -1.53
N CYS A 4 28.18 -5.81 -0.92
CA CYS A 4 29.63 -5.65 -0.81
C CYS A 4 30.25 -6.61 0.21
N ALA A 5 29.50 -7.01 1.24
CA ALA A 5 29.98 -7.91 2.30
C ALA A 5 29.75 -9.39 1.96
N TYR A 6 28.62 -9.74 1.35
CA TYR A 6 28.21 -11.13 1.10
C TYR A 6 27.91 -11.47 -0.37
N GLY A 7 28.10 -10.53 -1.31
CA GLY A 7 27.75 -10.72 -2.71
C GLY A 7 28.57 -11.77 -3.44
N MET A 8 29.82 -12.02 -3.04
CA MET A 8 30.69 -13.00 -3.73
C MET A 8 30.32 -14.47 -3.48
N ASN A 9 29.60 -14.78 -2.39
CA ASN A 9 29.26 -16.17 -2.11
C ASN A 9 28.12 -16.65 -3.01
N LEU A 10 27.00 -15.92 -3.02
CA LEU A 10 25.74 -16.37 -3.67
C LEU A 10 25.01 -15.24 -4.42
N GLY A 11 25.61 -14.04 -4.54
CA GLY A 11 24.99 -12.92 -5.28
C GLY A 11 23.80 -12.24 -4.57
N TYR A 12 23.66 -12.45 -3.25
CA TYR A 12 22.56 -11.94 -2.42
C TYR A 12 21.14 -12.29 -2.95
N PRO A 13 20.75 -13.57 -2.88
CA PRO A 13 19.44 -14.03 -3.33
C PRO A 13 18.40 -13.85 -2.22
N ILE A 14 18.19 -12.61 -1.76
CA ILE A 14 17.22 -12.36 -0.67
C ILE A 14 15.78 -12.25 -1.16
N ASN A 15 15.59 -12.02 -2.46
CA ASN A 15 14.27 -11.80 -3.05
C ASN A 15 13.99 -12.92 -4.06
N PRO A 16 12.97 -13.77 -3.81
CA PRO A 16 12.59 -14.82 -4.73
C PRO A 16 12.27 -14.31 -6.14
N ALA A 17 11.63 -13.13 -6.27
CA ALA A 17 11.29 -12.54 -7.57
C ALA A 17 12.54 -12.04 -8.33
N ARG A 18 13.57 -11.59 -7.60
CA ARG A 18 14.85 -11.17 -8.19
C ARG A 18 15.59 -12.34 -8.82
N ASP A 19 15.48 -13.54 -8.23
CA ASP A 19 16.13 -14.73 -8.76
C ASP A 19 15.29 -15.42 -9.84
N LEU A 20 13.96 -15.48 -9.69
CA LEU A 20 13.07 -16.18 -10.63
C LEU A 20 12.94 -15.48 -12.00
N GLY A 21 12.85 -14.14 -12.03
CA GLY A 21 12.63 -13.39 -13.27
C GLY A 21 13.74 -13.59 -14.32
N PRO A 22 15.01 -13.30 -14.00
CA PRO A 22 16.14 -13.56 -14.90
C PRO A 22 16.31 -15.04 -15.24
N ARG A 23 15.98 -15.94 -14.30
CA ARG A 23 16.09 -17.38 -14.49
C ARG A 23 15.05 -17.92 -15.46
N LEU A 24 13.83 -17.38 -15.45
CA LEU A 24 12.79 -17.69 -16.43
C LEU A 24 13.14 -17.17 -17.83
N LEU A 25 13.70 -15.96 -17.93
CA LEU A 25 14.20 -15.44 -19.21
C LEU A 25 15.35 -16.29 -19.74
N ALA A 26 16.29 -16.68 -18.88
CA ALA A 26 17.37 -17.57 -19.24
C ALA A 26 16.85 -18.96 -19.65
N TYR A 27 15.76 -19.46 -19.07
CA TYR A 27 15.14 -20.72 -19.51
C TYR A 27 14.64 -20.66 -20.95
N PHE A 28 14.05 -19.53 -21.38
CA PHE A 28 13.63 -19.38 -22.78
C PHE A 28 14.80 -19.27 -23.77
N ILE A 29 15.96 -18.78 -23.31
CA ILE A 29 17.14 -18.58 -24.17
C ILE A 29 18.07 -19.81 -24.18
N TYR A 30 18.31 -20.39 -23.01
CA TYR A 30 19.30 -21.45 -22.77
C TYR A 30 18.67 -22.82 -22.43
N GLY A 31 17.36 -22.89 -22.25
CA GLY A 31 16.65 -24.14 -21.96
C GLY A 31 16.67 -24.57 -20.49
N SER A 32 16.44 -25.86 -20.25
CA SER A 32 16.25 -26.42 -18.89
C SER A 32 17.48 -26.41 -17.99
N GLU A 33 18.67 -26.17 -18.55
CA GLU A 33 19.93 -26.17 -17.81
C GLU A 33 19.94 -25.14 -16.67
N VAL A 34 19.19 -24.06 -16.82
CA VAL A 34 19.10 -22.97 -15.83
C VAL A 34 18.44 -23.42 -14.51
N PHE A 35 17.60 -24.46 -14.56
CA PHE A 35 16.94 -25.04 -13.38
C PHE A 35 17.66 -26.27 -12.83
N THR A 36 18.45 -26.98 -13.65
CA THR A 36 19.20 -28.17 -13.19
C THR A 36 20.59 -27.82 -12.67
N TYR A 37 21.10 -26.61 -12.97
CA TYR A 37 22.42 -26.17 -12.56
C TYR A 37 22.65 -26.29 -11.04
N HIS A 38 23.81 -26.85 -10.66
CA HIS A 38 24.28 -27.00 -9.29
C HIS A 38 23.32 -27.78 -8.36
N ASN A 39 22.81 -28.92 -8.84
CA ASN A 39 21.83 -29.76 -8.12
C ASN A 39 20.55 -29.00 -7.76
N TYR A 40 19.91 -28.39 -8.76
CA TYR A 40 18.65 -27.67 -8.60
C TYR A 40 18.74 -26.43 -7.70
N TYR A 41 19.82 -25.66 -7.76
CA TYR A 41 20.04 -24.51 -6.87
C TYR A 41 18.91 -23.46 -6.85
N PHE A 42 18.03 -23.43 -7.86
CA PHE A 42 16.91 -22.48 -7.97
C PHE A 42 15.96 -22.47 -6.76
N TRP A 43 15.84 -23.57 -6.00
CA TRP A 43 14.92 -23.61 -4.86
C TRP A 43 15.48 -22.88 -3.62
N ILE A 44 16.81 -22.75 -3.51
CA ILE A 44 17.47 -22.13 -2.34
C ILE A 44 17.10 -20.64 -2.22
N PRO A 45 17.21 -19.81 -3.30
CA PRO A 45 16.73 -18.43 -3.31
C PRO A 45 15.23 -18.24 -3.01
N ILE A 46 14.43 -19.29 -3.12
CA ILE A 46 12.99 -19.22 -2.88
C ILE A 46 12.70 -19.54 -1.42
N ILE A 47 13.22 -20.66 -0.92
CA ILE A 47 12.89 -21.17 0.41
C ILE A 47 13.73 -20.50 1.50
N ALA A 48 15.02 -20.26 1.26
CA ALA A 48 15.92 -19.73 2.29
C ALA A 48 15.52 -18.32 2.76
N PRO A 49 15.14 -17.37 1.89
CA PRO A 49 14.70 -16.05 2.35
C PRO A 49 13.36 -16.06 3.07
N LEU A 50 12.45 -16.97 2.71
CA LEU A 50 11.16 -17.10 3.41
C LEU A 50 11.37 -17.56 4.85
N ILE A 51 12.17 -18.62 5.05
CA ILE A 51 12.48 -19.13 6.38
C ILE A 51 13.33 -18.12 7.16
N GLY A 52 14.35 -17.56 6.52
CA GLY A 52 15.24 -16.57 7.14
C GLY A 52 14.53 -15.28 7.54
N GLY A 53 13.56 -14.83 6.74
CA GLY A 53 12.74 -13.65 7.05
C GLY A 53 11.85 -13.86 8.27
N VAL A 54 11.14 -14.99 8.34
CA VAL A 54 10.32 -15.34 9.50
C VAL A 54 11.19 -15.51 10.75
N PHE A 55 12.29 -16.24 10.65
CA PHE A 55 13.20 -16.43 11.77
C PHE A 55 13.85 -15.12 12.24
N GLY A 56 14.26 -14.26 11.31
CA GLY A 56 14.81 -12.93 11.60
C GLY A 56 13.79 -12.01 12.28
N ALA A 57 12.53 -12.03 11.84
CA ALA A 57 11.45 -11.27 12.48
C ALA A 57 11.18 -11.77 13.91
N TRP A 58 11.19 -13.08 14.11
CA TRP A 58 11.01 -13.68 15.43
C TRP A 58 12.17 -13.31 16.37
N LEU A 59 13.40 -13.35 15.87
CA LEU A 59 14.58 -12.92 16.60
C LEU A 59 14.51 -11.42 16.95
N TYR A 60 14.05 -10.57 16.02
CA TYR A 60 13.84 -9.15 16.30
C TYR A 60 12.81 -8.95 17.42
N HIS A 61 11.69 -9.67 17.39
CA HIS A 61 10.66 -9.55 18.42
C HIS A 61 11.18 -9.95 19.81
N ILE A 62 11.94 -11.04 19.91
CA ILE A 62 12.49 -11.50 21.19
C ILE A 62 13.55 -10.53 21.74
N PHE A 63 14.47 -10.07 20.88
CA PHE A 63 15.63 -9.30 21.35
C PHE A 63 15.37 -7.80 21.43
N VAL A 64 14.56 -7.25 20.53
CA VAL A 64 14.30 -5.81 20.44
C VAL A 64 12.86 -5.51 20.85
N GLY A 65 11.89 -6.17 20.24
CA GLY A 65 10.46 -5.92 20.49
C GLY A 65 10.07 -6.08 21.96
N ALA A 66 10.54 -7.12 22.63
CA ALA A 66 10.26 -7.37 24.05
C ALA A 66 10.85 -6.34 25.02
N HIS A 67 11.75 -5.47 24.56
CA HIS A 67 12.38 -4.44 25.39
C HIS A 67 11.91 -3.02 25.04
N LEU A 68 11.03 -2.87 24.05
CA LEU A 68 10.45 -1.59 23.68
C LEU A 68 9.14 -1.40 24.48
N PRO A 69 8.92 -0.23 25.11
CA PRO A 69 7.62 0.05 25.72
C PRO A 69 6.54 0.08 24.64
N ASP A 70 5.42 -0.57 24.91
CA ASP A 70 4.27 -0.61 24.01
C ASP A 70 3.52 0.73 24.10
N ASP A 71 3.83 1.69 23.24
CA ASP A 71 3.08 2.95 23.10
C ASP A 71 1.76 2.75 22.29
N ASP A 72 1.43 1.51 21.96
CA ASP A 72 0.27 1.14 21.13
C ASP A 72 -1.07 1.54 21.78
N ASP A 73 -1.13 1.58 23.12
CA ASP A 73 -2.30 2.04 23.87
C ASP A 73 -2.55 3.55 23.70
N GLU A 74 -1.49 4.35 23.52
CA GLU A 74 -1.55 5.81 23.37
C GLU A 74 -1.96 6.21 21.94
N ILE A 75 -1.47 5.47 20.94
CA ILE A 75 -1.80 5.69 19.52
C ILE A 75 -3.25 5.30 19.20
N LEU A 76 -3.76 4.20 19.81
CA LEU A 76 -5.15 3.79 19.65
C LEU A 76 -6.11 4.75 20.38
N SER A 77 -5.72 5.29 21.54
CA SER A 77 -6.51 6.35 22.18
C SER A 77 -6.53 7.62 21.34
N ASP A 78 -5.38 8.12 20.88
CA ASP A 78 -5.29 9.36 20.10
C ASP A 78 -6.08 9.27 18.78
N THR A 79 -5.93 8.15 18.06
CA THR A 79 -6.66 7.95 16.80
C THR A 79 -8.17 7.86 17.05
N SER A 80 -8.59 7.24 18.16
CA SER A 80 -10.01 7.11 18.52
C SER A 80 -10.62 8.43 18.99
N GLU A 81 -9.84 9.30 19.64
CA GLU A 81 -10.26 10.64 20.07
C GLU A 81 -10.37 11.59 18.87
N GLU A 82 -9.41 11.55 17.94
CA GLU A 82 -9.46 12.31 16.69
C GLU A 82 -10.70 11.93 15.85
N GLU A 83 -10.93 10.62 15.61
CA GLU A 83 -12.10 10.15 14.86
C GLU A 83 -13.44 10.49 15.54
N GLN A 84 -13.50 10.45 16.89
CA GLN A 84 -14.70 10.85 17.63
C GLN A 84 -14.97 12.35 17.51
N SER A 85 -13.92 13.18 17.62
CA SER A 85 -14.03 14.64 17.49
C SER A 85 -14.53 15.04 16.10
N ASP A 86 -14.01 14.41 15.04
CA ASP A 86 -14.41 14.67 13.66
C ASP A 86 -15.84 14.22 13.37
N ASN A 87 -16.24 13.05 13.88
CA ASN A 87 -17.60 12.53 13.71
C ASN A 87 -18.63 13.39 14.44
N GLU A 88 -18.30 13.88 15.65
CA GLU A 88 -19.16 14.82 16.37
C GLU A 88 -19.28 16.16 15.64
N ASN A 89 -18.18 16.70 15.10
CA ASN A 89 -18.19 17.94 14.34
C ASN A 89 -19.03 17.81 13.06
N ARG A 90 -18.93 16.67 12.38
CA ARG A 90 -19.73 16.34 11.19
C ARG A 90 -21.22 16.20 11.49
N ARG A 91 -21.57 15.63 12.66
CA ARG A 91 -22.97 15.55 13.13
C ARG A 91 -23.55 16.93 13.44
N LYS A 92 -22.76 17.83 14.06
CA LYS A 92 -23.17 19.21 14.33
C LYS A 92 -23.35 20.02 13.03
N ALA A 93 -22.48 19.84 12.05
CA ALA A 93 -22.58 20.50 10.74
C ALA A 93 -23.79 20.02 9.90
N GLY A 94 -24.21 18.76 10.06
CA GLY A 94 -25.39 18.20 9.38
C GLY A 94 -26.75 18.52 10.03
N GLY A 95 -26.76 19.07 11.24
CA GLY A 95 -27.96 19.31 12.05
C GLY A 95 -28.76 20.58 11.72
N HIS A 96 -28.28 21.46 10.84
CA HIS A 96 -28.89 22.77 10.60
C HIS A 96 -29.46 22.94 9.18
N LYS A 97 -30.17 21.93 8.66
CA LYS A 97 -30.91 22.07 7.39
C LYS A 97 -32.22 21.28 7.33
N LYS A 98 -33.12 21.59 8.26
CA LYS A 98 -34.57 21.45 8.17
C LYS A 98 -35.04 22.71 8.88
N ASP A 99 -35.43 23.77 8.19
CA ASP A 99 -36.80 23.99 7.74
C ASP A 99 -36.82 25.07 6.65
N GLU A 100 -37.23 24.75 5.44
CA GLU A 100 -37.73 25.76 4.51
C GLU A 100 -39.05 25.23 3.91
N PRO A 101 -40.20 25.85 4.22
CA PRO A 101 -41.49 25.31 3.84
C PRO A 101 -41.77 25.58 2.36
N SER A 102 -42.12 24.52 1.64
CA SER A 102 -42.68 24.58 0.30
C SER A 102 -44.00 25.37 0.29
N SER A 103 -44.07 26.46 -0.48
CA SER A 103 -45.28 27.24 -0.77
C SER A 103 -45.26 27.65 -2.25
N PRO A 104 -46.41 27.98 -2.89
CA PRO A 104 -46.88 27.27 -4.06
C PRO A 104 -46.58 28.02 -5.35
N ARG A 105 -46.77 27.31 -6.45
CA ARG A 105 -46.77 27.82 -7.83
C ARG A 105 -47.45 29.18 -7.94
N ASP A 106 -46.78 30.13 -8.57
CA ASP A 106 -47.48 31.00 -9.51
C ASP A 106 -46.65 31.33 -10.75
N SER A 107 -47.39 31.76 -11.73
CA SER A 107 -47.20 31.65 -13.16
C SER A 107 -46.64 32.92 -13.79
N GLY A 108 -45.93 32.77 -14.90
CA GLY A 108 -45.96 33.76 -15.97
C GLY A 108 -44.71 34.60 -16.22
N ALA A 109 -44.54 34.90 -17.51
CA ALA A 109 -43.64 35.85 -18.17
C ALA A 109 -42.22 35.34 -18.48
N SER A 110 -41.95 34.82 -19.69
CA SER A 110 -41.80 35.58 -20.95
C SER A 110 -40.73 36.67 -20.87
N SER A 111 -39.58 36.44 -21.50
CA SER A 111 -39.00 37.34 -22.52
C SER A 111 -37.51 37.04 -22.75
N SER A 112 -37.24 36.46 -23.92
CA SER A 112 -36.23 36.89 -24.88
C SER A 112 -34.94 37.58 -24.39
N ARG A 113 -33.78 36.98 -24.69
CA ARG A 113 -32.75 37.56 -25.58
C ARG A 113 -31.48 36.69 -25.63
N SER A 114 -31.13 36.24 -26.84
CA SER A 114 -29.95 36.71 -27.59
C SER A 114 -28.61 36.18 -27.05
N SER A 115 -28.09 35.09 -27.60
CA SER A 115 -27.25 35.08 -28.81
C SER A 115 -25.88 35.75 -28.63
N LYS A 116 -24.83 34.91 -28.71
CA LYS A 116 -23.45 35.10 -29.25
C LYS A 116 -22.45 34.36 -28.34
N ARG A 117 -21.89 33.21 -28.71
CA ARG A 117 -20.95 32.88 -29.81
C ARG A 117 -19.54 33.49 -29.59
N ARG A 118 -18.54 32.62 -29.42
CA ARG A 118 -17.06 32.67 -29.69
C ARG A 118 -16.41 31.64 -28.75
N VAL A 119 -15.80 30.51 -29.13
CA VAL A 119 -14.75 30.15 -30.13
C VAL A 119 -13.43 30.90 -29.90
N ALA A 120 -12.33 30.13 -29.97
CA ALA A 120 -10.89 30.47 -29.98
C ALA A 120 -10.20 30.25 -28.61
N THR A 121 -9.09 29.53 -28.47
CA THR A 121 -8.22 28.71 -29.34
C THR A 121 -7.39 27.87 -28.39
#